data_AF-A0A8T3Y2U4-F1
#
_entry.id   AF-A0A8T3Y2U4-F1
#
_cell.length_a   1.000
_cell.length_b   1.000
_cell.length_c   1.000
_cell.angle_alpha   90.00
_cell.angle_beta   90.00
_cell.angle_gamma   90.00
#
_symmetry.space_group_name_H-M   'P 1'
#
loop_
_entity.id
_entity.type
_entity.pdbx_description
1 polymer ?
#
loop_
_entity_poly.entity_id
_entity_poly.type
_entity_poly.pdbx_seq_one_letter_code
_entity_poly.pdbx_strand_id
1 'polypeptide(L)' 'MMLVELRNAKSEVYASSLAKQIDCTYSHVVKILQQMEKEGLINFDKQGRLKLLTLTKKGTEVAEKIDHIRTAL' A
#
# COMPACT_ATOMS: atom_id res chain seq x y z
N MET A 1 5.20 -4.98 -6.18
CA MET A 1 3.95 -5.53 -5.59
C MET A 1 3.43 -4.54 -4.56
N MET A 2 2.19 -4.06 -4.69
CA MET A 2 1.69 -2.88 -3.95
C MET A 2 1.99 -2.86 -2.44
N LEU A 3 1.70 -3.96 -1.71
CA LEU A 3 1.90 -4.01 -0.26
C LEU A 3 3.39 -4.04 0.15
N VAL A 4 4.24 -4.67 -0.65
CA VAL A 4 5.71 -4.70 -0.42
C VAL A 4 6.33 -3.34 -0.71
N GLU A 5 5.86 -2.64 -1.76
CA GLU A 5 6.30 -1.27 -2.04
C GLU A 5 5.97 -0.32 -0.89
N LEU A 6 4.76 -0.43 -0.32
CA LEU A 6 4.35 0.35 0.84
C LEU A 6 5.22 0.07 2.08
N ARG A 7 5.67 -1.17 2.28
CA ARG A 7 6.60 -1.53 3.37
C ARG A 7 7.98 -0.89 3.19
N ASN A 8 8.48 -0.90 1.96
CA ASN A 8 9.82 -0.41 1.64
C ASN A 8 9.89 1.12 1.50
N ALA A 9 8.73 1.80 1.47
CA ALA A 9 8.67 3.23 1.41
C ALA A 9 9.24 3.86 2.69
N LYS A 10 10.23 4.73 2.53
CA LYS A 10 10.90 5.44 3.64
C LYS A 10 10.07 6.61 4.19
N SER A 11 8.96 6.93 3.53
CA SER A 11 8.05 8.03 3.87
C SER A 11 6.64 7.62 3.48
N GLU A 12 5.67 8.39 3.98
CA GLU A 12 4.27 8.24 3.60
C GLU A 12 4.11 8.28 2.07
N VAL A 13 3.27 7.37 1.55
CA VAL A 13 3.09 7.19 0.11
C VAL A 13 1.79 7.82 -0.33
N TYR A 14 1.88 8.68 -1.35
CA TYR A 14 0.69 9.17 -2.04
C TYR A 14 0.13 8.10 -2.99
N ALA A 15 -1.18 7.93 -2.98
CA ALA A 15 -1.87 7.00 -3.88
C ALA A 15 -1.59 7.27 -5.37
N SER A 16 -1.38 8.55 -5.74
CA SER A 16 -1.01 8.94 -7.10
C SER A 16 0.40 8.49 -7.49
N SER A 17 1.36 8.55 -6.58
CA SER A 17 2.73 8.03 -6.79
C SER A 17 2.71 6.51 -6.90
N LEU A 18 1.95 5.84 -6.02
CA LEU A 18 1.79 4.39 -6.05
C LEU A 18 1.18 3.90 -7.37
N ALA A 19 0.19 4.61 -7.90
CA ALA A 19 -0.46 4.25 -9.17
C ALA A 19 0.51 4.26 -10.37
N LYS A 20 1.45 5.20 -10.39
CA LYS A 20 2.53 5.21 -11.40
C LYS A 20 3.48 4.03 -11.25
N GLN A 21 3.81 3.64 -10.02
CA GLN A 21 4.75 2.53 -9.77
C GLN A 21 4.19 1.16 -10.15
N ILE A 22 2.88 0.97 -10.04
CA ILE A 22 2.20 -0.30 -10.33
C ILE A 22 1.53 -0.34 -11.71
N ASP A 23 1.80 0.67 -12.55
CA ASP A 23 1.28 0.79 -13.92
C ASP A 23 -0.25 0.60 -14.01
N CYS A 24 -0.99 1.33 -13.16
CA CYS A 24 -2.44 1.21 -13.08
C CYS A 24 -3.11 2.59 -13.01
N THR A 25 -4.35 2.69 -13.47
CA THR A 25 -5.09 3.97 -13.39
C THR A 25 -5.41 4.31 -11.93
N TYR A 26 -5.38 5.60 -11.61
CA TYR A 26 -5.63 6.08 -10.25
C TYR A 26 -6.96 5.55 -9.66
N SER A 27 -8.02 5.51 -10.47
CA SER A 27 -9.34 5.02 -10.02
C SER A 27 -9.33 3.55 -9.62
N HIS A 28 -8.59 2.70 -10.33
CA HIS A 28 -8.43 1.29 -9.96
C HIS A 28 -7.58 1.14 -8.70
N VAL A 29 -6.49 1.89 -8.58
CA VAL A 29 -5.63 1.86 -7.39
C VAL A 29 -6.37 2.28 -6.13
N VAL A 30 -7.19 3.33 -6.21
CA VAL A 30 -8.01 3.77 -5.07
C VAL A 30 -8.97 2.67 -4.61
N LYS A 31 -9.62 1.93 -5.54
CA LYS A 31 -10.50 0.81 -5.18
C LYS A 31 -9.74 -0.31 -4.46
N ILE A 32 -8.54 -0.64 -4.94
CA ILE A 32 -7.68 -1.65 -4.29
C ILE A 32 -7.28 -1.19 -2.88
N LEU A 33 -6.84 0.06 -2.74
CA LEU A 33 -6.45 0.62 -1.44
C LEU A 33 -7.65 0.67 -0.47
N GLN A 34 -8.85 1.01 -0.93
CA GLN A 34 -10.07 0.94 -0.12
C GLN A 34 -10.35 -0.47 0.39
N GLN A 35 -10.15 -1.50 -0.45
CA GLN A 35 -10.28 -2.88 -0.02
C GLN A 35 -9.20 -3.25 1.00
N MET A 36 -7.95 -2.84 0.78
CA MET A 36 -6.85 -3.10 1.72
C MET A 36 -7.07 -2.43 3.08
N GLU A 37 -7.65 -1.22 3.12
CA GLU A 37 -8.07 -0.57 4.36
C GLU A 37 -9.17 -1.36 5.05
N LYS A 38 -10.21 -1.79 4.31
CA LYS A 38 -11.30 -2.60 4.84
C LYS A 38 -10.81 -3.93 5.45
N GLU A 39 -9.80 -4.53 4.85
CA GLU A 39 -9.14 -5.75 5.37
C GLU A 39 -8.13 -5.46 6.49
N GLY A 40 -7.95 -4.20 6.88
CA GLY A 40 -7.06 -3.77 7.96
C GLY A 40 -5.57 -3.90 7.63
N LEU A 41 -5.18 -3.83 6.36
CA LEU A 41 -3.78 -3.88 5.91
C LEU A 41 -3.12 -2.49 5.88
N ILE A 42 -3.90 -1.45 5.61
CA ILE A 42 -3.43 -0.07 5.54
C ILE A 42 -4.37 0.88 6.28
N ASN A 43 -3.87 2.05 6.63
CA ASN A 43 -4.66 3.19 7.06
C ASN A 43 -4.54 4.31 6.02
N PHE A 44 -5.64 5.01 5.77
CA PHE A 44 -5.58 6.34 5.17
C PHE A 44 -5.50 7.41 6.27
N ASP A 45 -4.39 8.15 6.30
CA ASP A 45 -4.38 9.41 7.04
C ASP A 45 -4.99 10.50 6.14
N LYS A 46 -6.09 11.12 6.60
CA LYS A 46 -6.78 12.18 5.89
C LYS A 46 -6.16 13.53 6.28
N GLN A 47 -5.18 13.97 5.50
CA GLN A 47 -4.73 15.36 5.53
C GLN A 47 -5.38 16.12 4.37
N GLY A 48 -6.65 16.50 4.56
CA GLY A 48 -7.43 17.22 3.55
C GLY A 48 -7.74 16.36 2.31
N ARG A 49 -7.38 16.83 1.11
CA ARG A 49 -7.54 16.05 -0.15
C ARG A 49 -6.45 14.99 -0.35
N LEU A 50 -5.36 15.08 0.42
CA LEU A 50 -4.24 14.16 0.36
C LEU A 50 -4.53 12.99 1.31
N LYS A 51 -4.47 11.78 0.76
CA LYS A 51 -4.56 10.54 1.51
C LYS A 51 -3.15 9.95 1.58
N LEU A 52 -2.54 10.05 2.75
CA LEU A 52 -1.26 9.44 3.02
C LEU A 52 -1.52 7.99 3.44
N LEU A 53 -0.77 7.07 2.85
CA LEU A 53 -0.90 5.64 3.08
C LEU A 53 0.13 5.18 4.10
N THR A 54 -0.33 4.51 5.16
CA THR A 54 0.54 3.82 6.12
C THR A 54 0.12 2.38 6.26
N LEU A 55 1.08 1.47 6.50
CA LEU A 55 0.79 0.09 6.81
C LEU A 55 0.28 -0.02 8.25
N THR A 56 -0.69 -0.91 8.48
CA THR A 56 -1.00 -1.37 9.83
C THR A 56 0.07 -2.39 10.27
N LYS A 57 0.03 -2.79 11.55
CA LYS A 57 0.82 -3.93 12.03
C LYS A 57 0.55 -5.20 11.21
N LYS A 58 -0.74 -5.52 10.99
CA LYS A 58 -1.17 -6.65 10.15
C LYS A 58 -0.65 -6.52 8.73
N GLY A 59 -0.74 -5.34 8.12
CA GLY A 59 -0.22 -5.08 6.77
C GLY A 59 1.29 -5.30 6.66
N THR A 60 2.04 -4.88 7.69
CA THR A 60 3.48 -5.08 7.76
C THR A 60 3.84 -6.56 7.82
N GLU A 61 3.21 -7.33 8.72
CA GLU A 61 3.44 -8.77 8.83
C GLU A 61 3.09 -9.53 7.55
N VAL A 62 2.00 -9.14 6.86
CA VAL A 62 1.62 -9.73 5.58
C VAL A 62 2.63 -9.36 4.49
N ALA A 63 3.06 -8.11 4.42
CA ALA A 63 4.08 -7.66 3.46
C ALA A 63 5.39 -8.43 3.63
N GLU A 64 5.81 -8.69 4.87
CA GLU A 64 7.00 -9.48 5.18
C GLU A 64 6.88 -10.91 4.67
N LYS A 65 5.76 -11.59 4.93
CA LYS A 65 5.53 -12.95 4.43
C LYS A 65 5.55 -13.01 2.90
N ILE A 66 4.97 -12.03 2.24
CA ILE A 66 5.00 -11.92 0.76
C ILE A 66 6.44 -11.73 0.27
N ASP A 67 7.22 -10.86 0.93
CA ASP A 67 8.60 -10.59 0.56
C ASP A 67 9.49 -11.83 0.73
N HIS A 68 9.30 -12.58 1.83
CA HIS A 68 9.98 -13.85 2.06
C HIS A 68 9.71 -14.87 0.94
N ILE A 69 8.46 -15.04 0.53
CA ILE A 69 8.09 -15.93 -0.57
C ILE A 69 8.78 -15.49 -1.86
N ARG A 70 8.80 -14.19 -2.15
CA ARG A 70 9.46 -13.62 -3.34
C ARG A 70 10.95 -13.93 -3.36
N THR A 71 11.64 -13.84 -2.22
CA THR A 71 13.08 -14.13 -2.14
C THR A 71 13.42 -15.62 -2.16
N ALA A 72 12.44 -16.49 -1.94
CA ALA A 72 12.61 -17.94 -1.93
C ALA A 72 12.35 -18.60 -3.30
N LEU A 73 11.85 -17.84 -4.27
CA LEU A 73 11.61 -18.24 -5.66
C LEU A 73 12.70 -17.67 -6.56
#